data_AF-A0A380NY05-F1
#
_entry.id   AF-A0A380NY05-F1
#
_cell.length_a   1.000
_cell.length_b   1.000
_cell.length_c   1.000
_cell.angle_alpha   90.00
_cell.angle_beta   90.00
_cell.angle_gamma   90.00
#
_symmetry.space_group_name_H-M   'P 1'
#
loop_
_entity.id
_entity.type
_entity.pdbx_description
1 polymer ?
#
loop_
_entity_poly.entity_id
_entity_poly.type
_entity_poly.pdbx_seq_one_letter_code
_entity_poly.pdbx_strand_id
1 'polypeptide(L)'
;MITPQEVDYLFSGSYEQYGEFYGPHQIQDYMIQMTHDLGIDRYNFLGIDGRFDGSDGVMNFKTKFNGHVEQKSVLSIDQYKDLSTNYTVLVKD
;
A
#
# COMPACT_ATOMS: atom_id res chain seq x y z
N MET A 1 9.38 1.50 -6.01
CA MET A 1 10.66 2.25 -5.98
C MET A 1 11.42 1.80 -4.74
N ILE A 2 12.75 1.74 -4.75
CA ILE A 2 13.53 1.40 -3.55
C ILE A 2 14.40 2.60 -3.22
N THR A 3 14.28 3.09 -1.99
CA THR A 3 15.08 4.19 -1.44
C THR A 3 15.57 3.80 -0.05
N PRO A 4 16.57 4.49 0.52
CA PRO A 4 16.97 4.25 1.90
C PRO A 4 15.85 4.53 2.93
N GLN A 5 14.81 5.26 2.57
CA GLN A 5 13.70 5.63 3.46
C GLN A 5 12.52 4.65 3.36
N GLU A 6 12.22 4.18 2.16
CA GLU A 6 11.07 3.30 1.89
C GLU A 6 11.19 2.50 0.59
N VAL A 7 10.46 1.39 0.57
CA VAL A 7 10.16 0.59 -0.62
C VAL A 7 8.70 0.79 -1.01
N ASP A 8 8.45 1.29 -2.21
CA ASP A 8 7.11 1.55 -2.73
C ASP A 8 6.59 0.46 -3.65
N TYR A 9 5.37 0.01 -3.37
CA TYR A 9 4.54 -0.78 -4.27
C TYR A 9 3.86 0.13 -5.30
N LEU A 10 4.52 0.34 -6.44
CA LEU A 10 4.11 1.35 -7.43
C LEU A 10 3.07 0.83 -8.43
N PHE A 11 3.23 -0.41 -8.90
CA PHE A 11 2.38 -1.02 -9.92
C PHE A 11 2.19 -2.51 -9.65
N SER A 12 1.09 -3.06 -10.13
CA SER A 12 0.86 -4.49 -10.21
C SER A 12 -0.07 -4.87 -11.34
N GLY A 13 -0.15 -6.17 -11.56
CA GLY A 13 -1.13 -6.79 -12.43
C GLY A 13 -1.35 -8.22 -11.99
N SER A 14 -2.52 -8.75 -12.32
CA SER A 14 -2.81 -10.17 -12.16
C SER A 14 -3.79 -10.58 -13.26
N TYR A 15 -3.70 -11.83 -13.68
CA TYR A 15 -4.71 -12.43 -14.54
C TYR A 15 -5.74 -13.12 -13.65
N GLU A 16 -7.01 -12.77 -13.83
CA GLU A 16 -8.13 -13.32 -13.05
C GLU A 16 -8.19 -14.85 -13.13
N GLN A 17 -7.87 -15.41 -14.30
CA GLN A 17 -7.71 -16.85 -14.53
C GLN A 17 -6.85 -17.56 -13.49
N TYR A 18 -5.86 -16.87 -12.90
CA TYR A 18 -4.92 -17.44 -11.94
C TYR A 18 -5.14 -16.93 -10.51
N GLY A 19 -6.34 -16.42 -10.20
CA GLY A 19 -6.66 -15.85 -8.88
C GLY A 19 -6.53 -16.86 -7.74
N GLU A 20 -6.79 -18.14 -7.99
CA GLU A 20 -6.71 -19.23 -6.99
C GLU A 20 -5.30 -19.45 -6.42
N PHE A 21 -4.27 -19.00 -7.14
CA PHE A 21 -2.88 -19.14 -6.70
C PHE A 21 -2.43 -18.02 -5.75
N TYR A 22 -3.26 -16.99 -5.56
CA TYR A 22 -2.96 -15.85 -4.70
C TYR A 22 -1.60 -15.19 -5.01
N GLY A 23 -1.14 -15.24 -6.27
CA GLY A 23 0.17 -14.74 -6.70
C GLY A 23 0.48 -13.31 -6.22
N PRO A 24 -0.46 -12.35 -6.32
CA PRO A 24 -0.25 -11.01 -5.78
C PRO A 24 0.11 -11.01 -4.30
N HIS A 25 -0.52 -11.87 -3.47
CA HIS A 25 -0.23 -11.93 -2.03
C HIS A 25 1.18 -12.43 -1.76
N GLN A 26 1.63 -13.47 -2.46
CA GLN A 26 3.00 -13.98 -2.33
C GLN A 26 4.05 -12.94 -2.74
N ILE A 27 3.78 -12.18 -3.81
CA ILE A 27 4.69 -11.11 -4.25
C ILE A 27 4.82 -10.04 -3.16
N GLN A 28 3.71 -9.63 -2.52
CA GLN A 28 3.77 -8.63 -1.46
C GLN A 28 4.51 -9.15 -0.23
N ASP A 29 4.24 -10.38 0.20
CA ASP A 29 4.91 -11.02 1.33
C ASP A 29 6.44 -11.07 1.13
N TYR A 30 6.87 -11.50 -0.07
CA TYR A 30 8.28 -11.48 -0.45
C TYR A 30 8.89 -10.07 -0.43
N MET A 31 8.17 -9.08 -0.97
CA MET A 31 8.66 -7.71 -1.01
C MET A 31 8.77 -7.08 0.38
N ILE A 32 7.89 -7.44 1.31
CA ILE A 32 7.96 -7.02 2.71
C ILE A 32 9.20 -7.63 3.37
N GLN A 33 9.44 -8.94 3.21
CA GLN A 33 10.65 -9.59 3.73
C GLN A 33 11.93 -8.97 3.14
N MET A 34 11.95 -8.73 1.83
CA MET A 34 13.07 -8.08 1.17
C MET A 34 13.32 -6.66 1.72
N THR A 35 12.25 -5.92 2.02
CA THR A 35 12.35 -4.57 2.61
C THR A 35 13.03 -4.63 3.98
N HIS A 36 12.64 -5.59 4.81
CA HIS A 36 13.29 -5.86 6.10
C HIS A 36 14.77 -6.27 5.93
N ASP A 37 15.08 -7.18 5.00
CA ASP A 37 16.45 -7.66 4.78
C ASP A 37 17.41 -6.57 4.25
N LEU A 38 16.86 -5.54 3.59
CA LEU A 38 17.59 -4.35 3.18
C LEU A 38 17.82 -3.34 4.32
N GLY A 39 17.27 -3.59 5.52
CA GLY A 39 17.32 -2.65 6.64
C GLY A 39 16.50 -1.39 6.41
N ILE A 40 15.42 -1.48 5.62
CA ILE A 40 14.51 -0.39 5.35
C ILE A 40 13.24 -0.61 6.18
N ASP A 41 12.89 0.35 7.03
CA ASP A 41 11.79 0.20 8.00
C ASP A 41 10.39 0.35 7.39
N ARG A 42 10.30 0.68 6.09
CA ARG A 42 9.05 1.10 5.46
C ARG A 42 8.80 0.40 4.13
N TYR A 43 7.74 -0.40 4.10
CA TYR A 43 7.08 -0.83 2.88
C TYR A 43 5.78 -0.04 2.69
N ASN A 44 5.68 0.71 1.59
CA ASN A 44 4.61 1.66 1.33
C ASN A 44 3.71 1.19 0.20
N PHE A 45 2.47 0.83 0.55
CA PHE A 45 1.46 0.40 -0.41
C PHE A 45 0.82 1.54 -1.22
N LEU A 46 1.14 2.80 -0.90
CA LEU A 46 0.56 4.01 -1.48
C LEU A 46 -0.97 4.10 -1.29
N GLY A 47 -1.61 5.06 -1.99
CA GLY A 47 -2.98 5.53 -1.78
C GLY A 47 -4.10 4.47 -1.80
N ILE A 48 -5.16 4.74 -1.05
CA ILE A 48 -6.47 4.04 -1.10
C ILE A 48 -7.57 5.09 -1.26
N ASP A 49 -8.82 4.66 -1.50
CA ASP A 49 -9.94 5.61 -1.72
C ASP A 49 -10.38 6.30 -0.43
N GLY A 50 -10.05 5.73 0.73
CA GLY A 50 -10.38 6.30 2.05
C GLY A 50 -11.80 6.03 2.52
N ARG A 51 -12.51 5.10 1.87
CA ARG A 51 -13.84 4.67 2.29
C ARG A 51 -13.71 3.49 3.25
N PHE A 52 -13.86 3.77 4.54
CA PHE A 52 -13.77 2.78 5.61
C PHE A 52 -15.11 2.04 5.86
N ASP A 53 -15.84 1.73 4.78
CA ASP A 53 -17.13 1.03 4.81
C ASP A 53 -17.03 -0.44 4.32
N GLY A 54 -15.83 -0.89 3.98
CA GLY A 54 -15.55 -2.24 3.49
C GLY A 54 -15.73 -2.43 1.98
N SER A 55 -16.16 -1.40 1.24
CA SER A 55 -16.35 -1.47 -0.21
C SER A 55 -15.05 -1.33 -1.01
N ASP A 56 -14.00 -0.76 -0.41
CA ASP A 56 -12.70 -0.56 -1.05
C ASP A 56 -11.90 -1.88 -1.07
N GLY A 57 -11.98 -2.60 -2.20
CA GLY A 57 -11.23 -3.83 -2.42
C GLY A 57 -9.71 -3.65 -2.39
N VAL A 58 -9.20 -2.46 -2.74
CA VAL A 58 -7.76 -2.15 -2.69
C VAL A 58 -7.31 -2.01 -1.24
N MET A 59 -8.08 -1.29 -0.41
CA MET A 59 -7.84 -1.22 1.02
C MET A 59 -7.91 -2.62 1.65
N ASN A 60 -8.95 -3.40 1.35
CA ASN A 60 -9.12 -4.76 1.89
C ASN A 60 -7.98 -5.72 1.50
N PHE A 61 -7.35 -5.50 0.35
CA PHE A 61 -6.15 -6.23 -0.03
C PHE A 61 -4.93 -5.79 0.81
N LYS A 62 -4.69 -4.49 0.89
CA LYS A 62 -3.49 -3.92 1.56
C LYS A 62 -3.48 -4.15 3.07
N THR A 63 -4.64 -4.15 3.72
CA THR A 63 -4.75 -4.35 5.18
C THR A 63 -4.45 -5.80 5.63
N LYS A 64 -4.37 -6.76 4.71
CA LYS A 64 -4.02 -8.16 5.03
C LYS A 64 -2.56 -8.36 5.42
N PHE A 65 -1.70 -7.37 5.19
CA PHE A 65 -0.26 -7.45 5.44
C PHE A 65 0.16 -6.81 6.77
N ASN A 66 -0.74 -6.81 7.76
CA ASN A 66 -0.51 -6.31 9.12
C ASN A 66 0.03 -4.87 9.21
N GLY A 67 -0.31 -4.01 8.24
CA GLY A 67 0.06 -2.60 8.27
C GLY A 67 -1.04 -1.68 8.86
N HIS A 68 -0.68 -0.44 9.15
CA HIS A 68 -1.61 0.62 9.56
C HIS A 68 -1.77 1.68 8.48
N VAL A 69 -2.95 2.30 8.44
CA VAL A 69 -3.24 3.40 7.52
C VAL A 69 -2.74 4.74 8.11
N GLU A 70 -1.97 5.48 7.34
CA GLU A 70 -1.51 6.84 7.64
C GLU A 70 -2.19 7.86 6.75
N GLN A 71 -2.85 8.85 7.36
CA GLN A 71 -3.34 10.02 6.66
C GLN A 71 -2.21 11.04 6.50
N LYS A 72 -1.81 11.33 5.26
CA LYS A 72 -0.88 12.43 4.98
C LYS A 72 -1.66 13.69 4.61
N SER A 73 -1.45 14.77 5.38
CA SER A 73 -1.95 16.09 5.02
C SER A 73 -1.22 16.57 3.76
N VAL A 74 -1.94 16.65 2.64
CA VAL A 74 -1.43 17.37 1.47
C VAL A 74 -1.58 18.87 1.74
N LEU A 75 -0.52 19.64 1.47
CA LEU A 75 -0.57 21.11 1.54
C LEU A 75 -1.79 21.59 0.75
N SER A 76 -2.63 22.40 1.42
CA SER A 76 -3.86 22.94 0.85
C SER A 76 -3.56 23.78 -0.39
N ILE A 77 -3.63 23.18 -1.56
CA ILE A 77 -3.89 23.92 -2.79
C ILE A 77 -5.41 24.08 -2.80
N ASP A 78 -5.89 25.27 -2.46
CA ASP A 78 -7.32 25.60 -2.24
C ASP A 78 -8.26 25.21 -3.40
N GLN A 79 -7.71 24.83 -4.55
CA GLN A 79 -8.39 24.35 -5.75
C GLN A 79 -8.82 22.85 -5.70
N TYR A 80 -8.25 22.02 -4.82
CA TYR A 80 -8.49 20.56 -4.82
C TYR A 80 -8.86 19.99 -3.44
N LYS A 81 -9.67 20.72 -2.66
CA LYS A 81 -10.05 20.33 -1.30
C LYS A 81 -10.72 18.96 -1.17
N ASP A 82 -11.30 18.43 -2.25
CA ASP A 82 -12.05 17.17 -2.22
C ASP A 82 -11.26 15.92 -2.69
N LEU A 83 -9.99 16.05 -3.13
CA LEU A 83 -9.34 14.98 -3.92
C LEU A 83 -8.00 14.41 -3.42
N SER A 84 -7.51 14.69 -2.21
CA SER A 84 -6.12 14.29 -1.88
C SER A 84 -5.86 13.75 -0.49
N THR A 85 -6.73 12.88 0.04
CA THR A 85 -6.32 12.07 1.19
C THR A 85 -5.56 10.84 0.69
N ASN A 86 -4.24 10.95 0.60
CA ASN A 86 -3.38 9.78 0.38
C ASN A 86 -3.26 9.03 1.70
N TYR A 87 -3.92 7.88 1.75
CA TYR A 87 -3.75 6.92 2.81
C TYR A 87 -2.60 6.00 2.46
N THR A 88 -1.57 5.96 3.28
CA THR A 88 -0.44 5.02 3.11
C THR A 88 -0.62 3.89 4.09
N VAL A 89 -0.61 2.63 3.63
CA VAL A 89 -0.43 1.50 4.56
C VAL A 89 1.06 1.32 4.81
N LEU A 90 1.45 1.42 6.08
CA LEU A 90 2.78 1.07 6.56
C LEU A 90 2.76 -0.25 7.29
N VAL A 91 3.67 -1.13 6.92
CA VAL A 91 4.02 -2.27 7.77
C VAL A 91 5.07 -1.79 8.77
N LYS A 92 4.84 -2.02 10.07
CA LYS A 92 5.87 -1.90 11.10
C LYS A 92 5.90 -3.20 11.89
N ASP A 93 7.10 -3.76 12.00
CA ASP A 93 7.58 -4.83 12.90
C ASP A 93 6.61 -5.96 13.28
#